data_AF-A0A937IQW1-F1
#
_entry.id   AF-A0A937IQW1-F1
#
_cell.length_a   1.000
_cell.length_b   1.000
_cell.length_c   1.000
_cell.angle_alpha   90.00
_cell.angle_beta   90.00
_cell.angle_gamma   90.00
#
_symmetry.space_group_name_H-M   'P 1'
#
loop_
_entity.id
_entity.type
_entity.pdbx_description
1 polymer ?
#
loop_
_entity_poly.entity_id
_entity_poly.type
_entity_poly.pdbx_seq_one_letter_code
_entity_poly.pdbx_strand_id
1 'polypeptide(L)'
;MSYEFDTFCNDCKESYDQNSGKADIEAIRQKLERLLGENPEFIEKTCGPDAGYGVSELYKDEDTGFIIYAHKFKEGRKSPPHDHGASWAVYGQAKKFTDMTEYRRLDDKSKAGYAEIQETKKYRLEVGMVGKFGPHDIHQ
;
A
#
# COMPACT_ATOMS: atom_id res chain seq x y z
N MET A 1 -13.13 7.70 19.72
CA MET A 1 -13.83 7.88 18.43
C MET A 1 -13.07 7.04 17.42
N SER A 2 -13.76 6.31 16.54
CA SER A 2 -13.09 5.56 15.47
C SER A 2 -12.46 6.53 14.48
N TYR A 3 -11.32 6.16 13.89
CA TYR A 3 -10.72 6.93 12.80
C TYR A 3 -11.42 6.55 11.50
N GLU A 4 -12.23 7.48 10.97
CA GLU A 4 -13.10 7.22 9.83
C GLU A 4 -12.37 7.25 8.49
N PHE A 5 -12.88 6.50 7.51
CA PHE A 5 -12.29 6.43 6.17
C PHE A 5 -12.21 7.79 5.47
N ASP A 6 -13.24 8.64 5.61
CA ASP A 6 -13.23 9.98 5.02
C ASP A 6 -12.16 10.87 5.66
N THR A 7 -11.93 10.73 6.96
CA THR A 7 -10.82 11.40 7.65
C THR A 7 -9.48 10.89 7.16
N PHE A 8 -9.32 9.57 6.99
CA PHE A 8 -8.11 9.00 6.38
C PHE A 8 -7.84 9.56 4.98
N CYS A 9 -8.87 9.70 4.13
CA CYS A 9 -8.72 10.26 2.79
C CYS A 9 -8.22 11.71 2.85
N ASN A 10 -8.81 12.55 3.71
CA ASN A 10 -8.39 13.94 3.87
C ASN A 10 -6.96 14.03 4.42
N ASP A 11 -6.64 13.25 5.44
CA ASP A 11 -5.30 13.23 6.01
C ASP A 11 -4.24 12.73 5.01
N CYS A 12 -4.61 11.87 4.06
CA CYS A 12 -3.73 11.50 2.95
C CYS A 12 -3.44 12.69 2.04
N LYS A 13 -4.47 13.48 1.66
CA LYS A 13 -4.27 14.71 0.86
C LYS A 13 -3.37 15.70 1.57
N GLU A 14 -3.58 15.91 2.88
CA GLU A 14 -2.75 16.80 3.69
C GLU A 14 -1.30 16.31 3.85
N SER A 15 -1.02 15.05 3.52
CA SER A 15 0.34 14.51 3.49
C SER A 15 1.09 14.88 2.20
N TYR A 16 0.47 15.57 1.26
CA TYR A 16 1.13 16.07 0.05
C TYR A 16 1.66 17.48 0.24
N ASP A 17 2.94 17.65 -0.06
CA ASP A 17 3.54 18.97 -0.18
C ASP A 17 3.01 19.68 -1.44
N GLN A 18 2.38 20.83 -1.25
CA GLN A 18 1.68 21.57 -2.30
C GLN A 18 2.63 22.19 -3.35
N ASN A 19 3.92 22.33 -3.04
CA ASN A 19 4.89 22.93 -3.95
C ASN A 19 5.57 21.89 -4.85
N SER A 20 5.88 20.72 -4.29
CA SER A 20 6.63 19.65 -4.93
C SER A 20 5.75 18.51 -5.44
N GLY A 21 4.50 18.42 -4.98
CA GLY A 21 3.59 17.32 -5.29
C GLY A 21 4.00 15.97 -4.67
N LYS A 22 4.99 15.97 -3.77
CA LYS A 22 5.50 14.75 -3.13
C LYS A 22 4.68 14.42 -1.88
N ALA A 23 4.32 13.15 -1.75
CA ALA A 23 3.65 12.62 -0.57
C ALA A 23 4.66 12.31 0.55
N ASP A 24 4.28 12.60 1.79
CA ASP A 24 4.87 11.97 2.97
C ASP A 24 4.29 10.56 3.14
N ILE A 25 4.97 9.59 2.53
CA ILE A 25 4.56 8.19 2.52
C ILE A 25 4.58 7.59 3.93
N GLU A 26 5.44 8.09 4.83
CA GLU A 26 5.47 7.61 6.22
C GLU A 26 4.24 8.08 6.99
N ALA A 27 3.83 9.33 6.82
CA ALA A 27 2.59 9.84 7.41
C ALA A 27 1.37 9.04 6.93
N ILE A 28 1.29 8.75 5.63
CA ILE A 28 0.22 7.93 5.04
C ILE A 28 0.23 6.51 5.63
N ARG A 29 1.41 5.88 5.78
CA ARG A 29 1.56 4.56 6.40
C ARG A 29 0.99 4.53 7.82
N GLN A 30 1.32 5.53 8.64
CA GLN A 30 0.85 5.64 10.03
C GLN A 30 -0.67 5.86 10.11
N LYS A 31 -1.21 6.69 9.21
CA LYS A 31 -2.66 6.94 9.12
C LYS A 31 -3.43 5.69 8.70
N LEU A 32 -2.89 4.89 7.77
CA LEU A 32 -3.52 3.62 7.40
C LEU A 32 -3.47 2.61 8.56
N GLU A 33 -2.36 2.55 9.29
CA GLU A 33 -2.22 1.69 10.47
C GLU A 33 -3.26 2.06 11.53
N ARG A 34 -3.47 3.36 11.73
CA ARG A 34 -4.52 3.88 12.60
C ARG A 34 -5.92 3.50 12.12
N LEU A 35 -6.22 3.63 10.82
CA LEU A 35 -7.53 3.25 10.25
C LEU A 35 -7.83 1.77 10.48
N LEU A 36 -6.85 0.91 10.21
CA LEU A 36 -7.02 -0.53 10.42
C LEU A 36 -7.11 -0.91 11.90
N GLY A 37 -6.42 -0.19 12.78
CA GLY A 37 -6.45 -0.45 14.23
C GLY A 37 -7.69 0.08 14.94
N GLU A 38 -8.24 1.21 14.49
CA GLU A 38 -9.34 1.92 15.17
C GLU A 38 -10.71 1.72 14.51
N ASN A 39 -10.79 1.17 13.29
CA ASN A 39 -12.03 1.03 12.52
C ASN A 39 -12.30 -0.40 12.01
N PRO A 40 -12.73 -1.32 12.89
CA PRO A 40 -13.09 -2.69 12.48
C PRO A 40 -14.30 -2.74 11.53
N GLU A 41 -15.21 -1.77 11.61
CA GLU A 41 -16.36 -1.68 10.71
C GLU A 41 -15.94 -1.38 9.26
N PHE A 42 -14.93 -0.54 9.06
CA PHE A 42 -14.32 -0.32 7.75
C PHE A 42 -13.74 -1.61 7.17
N ILE A 43 -13.01 -2.39 7.98
CA ILE A 43 -12.46 -3.68 7.57
C ILE A 43 -13.57 -4.65 7.19
N GLU A 44 -14.65 -4.70 7.96
CA GLU A 44 -15.76 -5.60 7.68
C GLU A 44 -16.55 -5.18 6.43
N LYS A 45 -16.77 -3.88 6.23
CA LYS A 45 -17.43 -3.36 5.04
C LYS A 45 -16.64 -3.63 3.75
N THR A 46 -15.32 -3.47 3.80
CA THR A 46 -14.46 -3.51 2.58
C THR A 46 -13.82 -4.88 2.33
N CYS A 47 -13.57 -5.65 3.39
CA CYS A 47 -12.86 -6.92 3.36
C CYS A 47 -13.60 -8.04 4.14
N GLY A 48 -14.83 -7.79 4.60
CA GLY A 48 -15.70 -8.77 5.27
C GLY A 48 -16.16 -9.92 4.39
N PRO A 49 -16.82 -10.95 4.94
CA PRO A 49 -17.41 -12.05 4.18
C PRO A 49 -18.32 -11.57 3.05
N ASP A 50 -19.09 -10.50 3.29
CA ASP A 50 -20.08 -9.96 2.35
C ASP A 50 -19.48 -9.01 1.28
N ALA A 51 -18.22 -8.58 1.43
CA ALA A 51 -17.55 -7.76 0.43
C ALA A 51 -17.28 -8.57 -0.87
N GLY A 52 -17.31 -7.91 -2.03
CA GLY A 52 -16.98 -8.55 -3.31
C GLY A 52 -15.53 -9.05 -3.37
N TYR A 53 -15.30 -10.15 -4.10
CA TYR A 53 -13.93 -10.59 -4.41
C TYR A 53 -13.34 -9.74 -5.55
N GLY A 54 -12.03 -9.52 -5.50
CA GLY A 54 -11.27 -8.76 -6.50
C GLY A 54 -10.61 -7.53 -5.88
N VAL A 55 -10.40 -6.53 -6.74
CA VAL A 55 -9.90 -5.22 -6.36
C VAL A 55 -11.05 -4.23 -6.50
N SER A 56 -11.36 -3.51 -5.42
CA SER A 56 -12.39 -2.47 -5.42
C SER A 56 -11.75 -1.11 -5.19
N GLU A 57 -11.99 -0.16 -6.09
CA GLU A 57 -11.63 1.24 -5.87
C GLU A 57 -12.56 1.82 -4.80
N LEU A 58 -11.98 2.30 -3.70
CA LEU A 58 -12.72 2.91 -2.60
C LEU A 58 -12.74 4.43 -2.72
N TYR A 59 -11.65 5.00 -3.24
CA TYR A 59 -11.45 6.44 -3.31
C TYR A 59 -10.37 6.78 -4.32
N LYS A 60 -10.57 7.88 -5.05
CA LYS A 60 -9.57 8.51 -5.90
C LYS A 60 -9.57 10.01 -5.64
N ASP A 61 -8.39 10.56 -5.39
CA ASP A 61 -8.22 12.01 -5.32
C ASP A 61 -7.91 12.56 -6.71
N GLU A 62 -8.68 13.54 -7.17
CA GLU A 62 -8.48 14.11 -8.51
C GLU A 62 -7.33 15.14 -8.56
N ASP A 63 -6.96 15.74 -7.41
CA ASP A 63 -5.91 16.76 -7.35
C ASP A 63 -4.51 16.15 -7.31
N THR A 64 -4.31 15.16 -6.43
CA THR A 64 -3.02 14.48 -6.22
C THR A 64 -2.90 13.16 -6.96
N GLY A 65 -4.02 12.58 -7.42
CA GLY A 65 -4.06 11.34 -8.19
C GLY A 65 -3.88 10.05 -7.39
N PHE A 66 -3.79 10.08 -6.05
CA PHE A 66 -3.72 8.83 -5.29
C PHE A 66 -5.05 8.08 -5.31
N ILE A 67 -4.96 6.76 -5.22
CA ILE A 67 -6.10 5.85 -5.24
C ILE A 67 -6.00 4.89 -4.06
N ILE A 68 -7.11 4.65 -3.38
CA ILE A 68 -7.23 3.67 -2.31
C ILE A 68 -8.05 2.49 -2.82
N TYR A 69 -7.46 1.29 -2.73
CA TYR A 69 -8.09 0.04 -3.14
C TYR A 69 -8.30 -0.91 -1.95
N ALA A 70 -9.40 -1.66 -1.98
CA ALA A 70 -9.56 -2.88 -1.17
C ALA A 70 -9.27 -4.12 -2.01
N HIS A 71 -8.37 -4.97 -1.53
CA HIS A 71 -7.99 -6.22 -2.18
C HIS A 71 -8.56 -7.41 -1.40
N LYS A 72 -9.51 -8.12 -1.98
CA LYS A 72 -10.08 -9.35 -1.40
C LYS A 72 -9.97 -10.50 -2.38
N PHE A 73 -8.99 -11.38 -2.16
CA PHE A 73 -8.79 -12.57 -2.99
C PHE A 73 -9.22 -13.85 -2.25
N LYS A 74 -9.73 -14.84 -2.99
CA LYS A 74 -10.13 -16.14 -2.44
C LYS A 74 -8.94 -16.92 -1.89
N GLU A 75 -7.81 -16.83 -2.59
CA GLU A 75 -6.60 -17.59 -2.34
C GLU A 75 -5.40 -16.64 -2.30
N GLY A 76 -4.37 -17.04 -1.55
CA GLY A 76 -3.09 -16.34 -1.57
C GLY A 76 -2.47 -16.36 -2.96
N ARG A 77 -1.76 -15.28 -3.31
CA ARG A 77 -1.05 -15.15 -4.57
C ARG A 77 0.36 -14.66 -4.31
N LYS A 78 1.29 -15.05 -5.18
CA LYS A 78 2.67 -14.56 -5.17
C LYS A 78 2.93 -13.83 -6.48
N SER A 79 3.18 -12.52 -6.40
CA SER A 79 3.61 -11.69 -7.52
C SER A 79 5.08 -11.96 -7.90
N PRO A 80 5.53 -11.67 -9.13
CA PRO A 80 6.96 -11.51 -9.38
C PRO A 80 7.49 -10.27 -8.63
N PRO A 81 8.81 -10.17 -8.38
CA PRO A 81 9.40 -8.92 -7.87
C PRO A 81 9.10 -7.76 -8.83
N HIS A 82 8.63 -6.64 -8.28
CA HIS A 82 8.23 -5.46 -9.04
C HIS A 82 8.47 -4.16 -8.24
N ASP A 83 8.50 -3.03 -8.93
CA ASP A 83 8.41 -1.69 -8.32
C ASP A 83 7.13 -0.98 -8.80
N HIS A 84 6.89 0.24 -8.30
CA HIS A 84 5.76 1.09 -8.72
C HIS A 84 6.21 2.24 -9.64
N GLY A 85 7.33 2.07 -10.35
CA GLY A 85 7.94 3.11 -11.16
C GLY A 85 8.25 4.37 -10.35
N ALA A 86 7.84 5.53 -10.87
CA ALA A 86 8.00 6.82 -10.18
C ALA A 86 6.96 7.06 -9.07
N SER A 87 5.94 6.19 -8.95
CA SER A 87 4.91 6.24 -7.91
C SER A 87 5.35 5.50 -6.65
N TRP A 88 4.47 5.44 -5.66
CA TRP A 88 4.69 4.76 -4.39
C TRP A 88 3.48 3.89 -4.04
N ALA A 89 3.65 2.97 -3.08
CA ALA A 89 2.57 2.16 -2.55
C ALA A 89 2.65 2.03 -1.01
N VAL A 90 1.48 1.94 -0.38
CA VAL A 90 1.34 1.63 1.05
C VAL A 90 0.31 0.49 1.15
N TYR A 91 0.68 -0.60 1.82
CA TYR A 91 -0.14 -1.79 1.94
C TYR A 91 -0.50 -2.06 3.40
N GLY A 92 -1.78 -1.92 3.73
CA GLY A 92 -2.30 -2.27 5.04
C GLY A 92 -2.98 -3.63 5.05
N GLN A 93 -2.59 -4.49 5.99
CA GLN A 93 -3.13 -5.84 6.09
C GLN A 93 -4.45 -5.85 6.88
N ALA A 94 -5.57 -5.87 6.16
CA ALA A 94 -6.90 -5.85 6.79
C ALA A 94 -7.31 -7.19 7.42
N LYS A 95 -6.98 -8.32 6.79
CA LYS A 95 -7.29 -9.69 7.27
C LYS A 95 -6.20 -10.68 6.88
N LYS A 96 -5.99 -11.75 7.65
CA LYS A 96 -4.91 -12.74 7.44
C LYS A 96 -3.53 -12.06 7.43
N PHE A 97 -2.64 -12.44 6.52
CA PHE A 97 -1.27 -11.96 6.46
C PHE A 97 -0.78 -11.85 5.01
N THR A 98 0.30 -11.11 4.81
CA THR A 98 1.11 -11.13 3.58
C THR A 98 2.59 -11.30 3.94
N ASP A 99 3.26 -12.25 3.29
CA ASP A 99 4.71 -12.39 3.36
C ASP A 99 5.34 -11.46 2.33
N MET A 100 6.19 -10.54 2.80
CA MET A 100 6.88 -9.55 1.99
C MET A 100 8.35 -9.93 1.81
N THR A 101 8.85 -9.78 0.59
CA THR A 101 10.30 -9.74 0.32
C THR A 101 10.67 -8.42 -0.32
N GLU A 102 11.70 -7.74 0.22
CA GLU A 102 12.29 -6.54 -0.38
C GLU A 102 13.61 -6.87 -1.06
N TYR A 103 13.92 -6.09 -2.09
CA TYR A 103 15.11 -6.27 -2.90
C TYR A 103 15.83 -4.94 -3.13
N ARG A 104 17.15 -5.00 -3.23
CA ARG A 104 17.97 -3.91 -3.78
C ARG A 104 18.34 -4.20 -5.22
N ARG A 105 18.34 -3.17 -6.05
CA ARG A 105 18.83 -3.23 -7.44
C ARG A 105 20.36 -3.14 -7.47
N LEU A 106 20.99 -3.95 -8.33
CA LEU A 106 22.44 -4.07 -8.45
C LEU A 106 22.98 -3.61 -9.82
N ASP A 107 22.14 -3.56 -10.86
CA ASP A 107 22.55 -3.14 -12.19
C ASP A 107 22.60 -1.61 -12.37
N ASP A 108 23.26 -1.18 -13.45
CA ASP A 108 23.47 0.22 -13.82
C ASP A 108 22.27 0.88 -14.54
N LYS A 109 21.14 0.17 -14.66
CA LYS A 109 19.92 0.61 -15.36
C LYS A 109 20.08 0.84 -16.86
N SER A 110 21.18 0.38 -17.47
CA SER A 110 21.43 0.56 -18.91
C SER A 110 20.50 -0.25 -19.81
N LYS A 111 19.93 -1.35 -19.29
CA LYS A 111 19.03 -2.24 -20.04
C LYS A 111 17.57 -2.06 -19.62
N ALA A 112 16.77 -1.50 -20.53
CA ALA A 112 15.33 -1.35 -20.33
C ALA A 112 14.64 -2.70 -20.07
N GLY A 113 13.73 -2.74 -19.09
CA GLY A 113 12.97 -3.94 -18.71
C GLY A 113 13.79 -5.03 -18.01
N TYR A 114 15.03 -4.76 -17.63
CA TYR A 114 15.88 -5.67 -16.87
C TYR A 114 16.28 -5.03 -15.54
N ALA A 115 16.39 -5.85 -14.50
CA ALA A 115 17.01 -5.48 -13.24
C ALA A 115 17.76 -6.70 -12.68
N GLU A 116 18.99 -6.49 -12.24
CA GLU A 116 19.67 -7.44 -11.37
C GLU A 116 19.33 -7.07 -9.94
N ILE A 117 18.81 -8.03 -9.16
CA ILE A 117 18.28 -7.75 -7.82
C ILE A 117 18.81 -8.72 -6.78
N GLN A 118 18.91 -8.25 -5.55
CA GLN A 118 19.30 -9.06 -4.39
C GLN A 118 18.29 -8.87 -3.26
N GLU A 119 17.82 -9.97 -2.68
CA GLU A 119 16.99 -9.96 -1.48
C GLU A 119 17.70 -9.24 -0.33
N THR A 120 17.01 -8.29 0.29
CA THR A 120 17.53 -7.54 1.46
C THR A 120 16.78 -7.88 2.74
N LYS A 121 15.49 -8.19 2.63
CA LYS A 121 14.63 -8.39 3.81
C LYS A 121 13.46 -9.32 3.49
N LYS A 122 13.09 -10.13 4.48
CA LYS A 122 11.85 -10.92 4.50
C LYS A 122 11.12 -10.69 5.81
N TYR A 123 9.82 -10.45 5.73
CA TYR A 123 8.98 -10.21 6.90
C TYR A 123 7.52 -10.48 6.57
N ARG A 124 6.70 -10.61 7.61
CA ARG A 124 5.26 -10.79 7.48
C ARG A 124 4.53 -9.55 7.96
N LEU A 125 3.58 -9.07 7.17
CA LEU A 125 2.56 -8.13 7.63
C LEU A 125 1.40 -8.95 8.22
N GLU A 126 1.21 -8.83 9.52
CA GLU A 126 0.05 -9.36 10.24
C GLU A 126 -1.11 -8.35 10.20
N VAL A 127 -2.31 -8.77 10.59
CA VAL A 127 -3.50 -7.89 10.64
C VAL A 127 -3.19 -6.58 11.38
N GLY A 128 -3.54 -5.46 10.75
CA GLY A 128 -3.30 -4.10 11.25
C GLY A 128 -1.93 -3.51 10.87
N MET A 129 -0.95 -4.34 10.49
CA MET A 129 0.37 -3.86 10.06
C MET A 129 0.31 -3.23 8.67
N VAL A 130 1.18 -2.25 8.46
CA VAL A 130 1.25 -1.51 7.20
C VAL A 130 2.69 -1.43 6.69
N GLY A 131 2.91 -1.90 5.46
CA GLY A 131 4.16 -1.73 4.71
C GLY A 131 4.10 -0.51 3.80
N LYS A 132 5.26 0.06 3.46
CA LYS A 132 5.40 1.17 2.50
C LYS A 132 6.53 0.91 1.52
N PHE A 133 6.35 1.38 0.30
CA PHE A 133 7.30 1.22 -0.80
C PHE A 133 7.35 2.55 -1.56
N GLY A 134 8.52 3.18 -1.57
CA GLY A 134 8.75 4.41 -2.29
C GLY A 134 9.00 4.18 -3.79
N PRO A 135 9.25 5.25 -4.53
CA PRO A 135 9.63 5.15 -5.93
C PRO A 135 10.80 4.21 -6.15
N HIS A 136 10.63 3.27 -7.07
CA HIS A 136 11.60 2.23 -7.43
C HIS A 136 11.99 1.23 -6.33
N ASP A 137 11.31 1.21 -5.18
CA ASP A 137 11.51 0.15 -4.20
C ASP A 137 10.96 -1.17 -4.76
N ILE A 138 11.80 -2.20 -4.82
CA ILE A 138 11.45 -3.50 -5.41
C ILE A 138 10.98 -4.43 -4.29
N HIS A 139 9.79 -4.99 -4.48
CA HIS A 139 9.20 -5.93 -3.52
C HIS A 139 8.43 -7.08 -4.20
N GLN A 140 8.09 -8.09 -3.40
CA GLN A 140 7.31 -9.27 -3.80
C GLN A 140 6.35 -9.69 -2.71
#